data_AF-A0AAW9BS57-F1
#
_entry.id   AF-A0AAW9BS57-F1
#
_cell.length_a   1.000
_cell.length_b   1.000
_cell.length_c   1.000
_cell.angle_alpha   90.00
_cell.angle_beta   90.00
_cell.angle_gamma   90.00
#
_symmetry.space_group_name_H-M   'P 1'
#
loop_
_entity.id
_entity.type
_entity.pdbx_description
1 polymer ?
#
loop_
_entity_poly.entity_id
_entity_poly.type
_entity_poly.pdbx_seq_one_letter_code
_entity_poly.pdbx_strand_id
1 'polypeptide(L)'
;APGVPHSIHSTLVESKCETHVIWFKREWIANLMFYCAELRKLDPLLKAANKGVVFSERTAQRVVDLLHELMTFPAMEQLSRFLHVLSLIAHDEGAKTLMTHSYLSMSEHELQERERVASVNAYLEQHFATKVTLADLANYLSLSESAVTRLFQKHFKEPFSQRLMKLRINHA
;
A
#
# COMPACT_ATOMS: atom_id res chain seq x y z
N ALA A 1 -2.66 2.82 5.22
CA ALA A 1 -2.74 4.12 5.92
C ALA A 1 -2.14 5.20 5.01
N PRO A 2 -2.50 6.49 5.18
CA PRO A 2 -1.89 7.58 4.42
C PRO A 2 -0.35 7.52 4.50
N GLY A 3 0.34 7.71 3.37
CA GLY A 3 1.80 7.67 3.30
C GLY A 3 2.44 6.27 3.32
N VAL A 4 1.68 5.18 3.50
CA VAL A 4 2.22 3.82 3.36
C VAL A 4 2.27 3.46 1.88
N PRO A 5 3.45 3.08 1.31
CA PRO A 5 3.52 2.61 -0.06
C PRO A 5 2.62 1.39 -0.25
N HIS A 6 1.70 1.49 -1.21
CA HIS A 6 0.78 0.42 -1.57
C HIS A 6 0.68 0.41 -3.09
N SER A 7 0.63 -0.78 -3.67
CA SER A 7 0.40 -0.95 -5.10
C SER A 7 -0.34 -2.26 -5.30
N ILE A 8 -1.51 -2.17 -5.94
CA ILE A 8 -2.41 -3.30 -6.16
C ILE A 8 -2.10 -3.82 -7.56
N HIS A 9 -1.68 -5.08 -7.66
CA HIS A 9 -1.39 -5.74 -8.92
C HIS A 9 -2.22 -7.02 -9.02
N SER A 10 -2.89 -7.22 -10.15
CA SER A 10 -3.49 -8.50 -10.51
C SER A 10 -2.62 -9.18 -11.56
N THR A 11 -2.31 -10.45 -11.36
CA THR A 11 -1.59 -11.28 -12.33
C THR A 11 -2.52 -12.18 -13.15
N LEU A 12 -3.84 -12.09 -12.94
CA LEU A 12 -4.84 -12.90 -13.64
C LEU A 12 -5.20 -12.24 -14.97
N VAL A 13 -4.92 -12.95 -16.07
CA VAL A 13 -5.06 -12.46 -17.45
C VAL A 13 -6.48 -12.66 -18.01
N GLU A 14 -7.32 -13.50 -17.38
CA GLU A 14 -8.56 -14.00 -18.01
C GLU A 14 -9.87 -13.78 -17.22
N SER A 15 -9.87 -13.04 -16.10
CA SER A 15 -11.10 -12.72 -15.37
C SER A 15 -11.29 -11.21 -15.18
N LYS A 16 -12.55 -10.76 -15.20
CA LYS A 16 -12.91 -9.40 -14.77
C LYS A 16 -12.45 -9.23 -13.32
N CYS A 17 -11.48 -8.36 -13.10
CA CYS A 17 -10.98 -8.03 -11.78
C CYS A 17 -11.60 -6.69 -11.35
N GLU A 18 -12.23 -6.68 -10.18
CA GLU A 18 -12.75 -5.47 -9.54
C GLU A 18 -11.94 -5.18 -8.27
N THR A 19 -11.67 -3.91 -8.02
CA THR A 19 -10.97 -3.46 -6.80
C THR A 19 -11.81 -2.40 -6.11
N HIS A 20 -12.16 -2.65 -4.86
CA HIS A 20 -12.88 -1.69 -4.02
C HIS A 20 -11.91 -0.95 -3.11
N VAL A 21 -11.94 0.39 -3.15
CA VAL A 21 -11.14 1.26 -2.28
C VAL A 21 -12.07 2.14 -1.47
N ILE A 22 -12.02 2.01 -0.14
CA ILE A 22 -12.85 2.78 0.78
C ILE A 22 -11.97 3.77 1.55
N TRP A 23 -12.23 5.06 1.32
CA TRP A 23 -11.55 6.15 2.01
C TRP A 23 -12.43 6.70 3.13
N PHE A 24 -11.84 6.90 4.31
CA PHE A 24 -12.49 7.56 5.44
C PHE A 24 -11.50 8.43 6.19
N LYS A 25 -12.01 9.46 6.87
CA LYS A 25 -11.19 10.39 7.65
C LYS A 25 -10.71 9.75 8.95
N ARG A 26 -9.48 10.06 9.37
CA ARG A 26 -8.93 9.59 10.65
C ARG A 26 -9.77 10.08 11.83
N GLU A 27 -10.20 11.33 11.77
CA GLU A 27 -10.99 11.99 12.81
C GLU A 27 -12.37 11.31 12.92
N TRP A 28 -12.94 10.89 11.79
CA TRP A 28 -14.23 10.20 11.76
C TRP A 28 -14.18 8.86 12.50
N ILE A 29 -13.18 8.03 12.20
CA ILE A 29 -13.06 6.73 12.89
C ILE A 29 -12.68 6.88 14.37
N ALA A 30 -11.86 7.89 14.70
CA ALA A 30 -11.50 8.20 16.09
C ALA A 30 -12.73 8.61 16.90
N ASN A 31 -13.58 9.48 16.34
CA ASN A 31 -14.83 9.89 16.97
C ASN A 31 -15.79 8.70 17.14
N LEU A 32 -15.89 7.82 16.14
CA LEU A 32 -16.70 6.61 16.26
C LEU A 32 -16.24 5.70 17.42
N MET A 33 -14.93 5.48 17.57
CA MET A 33 -14.40 4.70 18.71
C MET A 33 -14.57 5.40 20.07
N PHE A 34 -14.63 6.74 20.06
CA PHE A 34 -14.88 7.53 21.25
C PHE A 34 -16.35 7.38 21.72
N TYR A 35 -17.30 7.53 20.81
CA TYR A 35 -18.73 7.45 21.11
C TYR A 35 -19.28 6.02 21.21
N CYS A 36 -18.69 5.06 20.51
CA CYS A 36 -19.11 3.65 20.51
C CYS A 36 -17.97 2.76 21.04
N ALA A 37 -18.11 2.30 22.28
CA ALA A 37 -17.07 1.53 22.96
C ALA A 37 -16.79 0.18 22.26
N GLU A 38 -17.79 -0.38 21.59
CA GLU A 38 -17.73 -1.61 20.80
C GLU A 38 -16.70 -1.51 19.67
N LEU A 39 -16.49 -0.31 19.13
CA LEU A 39 -15.55 -0.05 18.04
C LEU A 39 -14.10 0.10 18.51
N ARG A 40 -13.82 0.20 19.82
CA ARG A 40 -12.45 0.39 20.34
C ARG A 40 -11.49 -0.75 19.98
N LYS A 41 -12.01 -1.94 19.67
CA LYS A 41 -11.21 -3.06 19.15
C LYS A 41 -10.53 -2.76 17.81
N LEU A 42 -10.93 -1.70 17.11
CA LEU A 42 -10.26 -1.22 15.91
C LEU A 42 -8.93 -0.52 16.19
N ASP A 43 -8.68 -0.03 17.42
CA ASP A 43 -7.48 0.75 17.71
C ASP A 43 -6.16 -0.02 17.44
N PRO A 44 -5.98 -1.27 17.89
CA PRO A 44 -4.80 -2.07 17.53
C PRO A 44 -4.65 -2.26 16.01
N LEU A 45 -5.77 -2.48 15.31
CA LEU A 45 -5.77 -2.67 13.85
C LEU A 45 -5.36 -1.38 13.12
N LEU A 46 -5.91 -0.23 13.52
CA LEU A 46 -5.58 1.08 12.95
C LEU A 46 -4.11 1.45 13.20
N LYS A 47 -3.56 1.07 14.36
CA LYS A 47 -2.12 1.20 14.64
C LYS A 47 -1.28 0.29 13.74
N ALA A 48 -1.71 -0.96 13.56
CA ALA A 48 -1.06 -1.93 12.68
C ALA A 48 -1.14 -1.54 11.19
N ALA A 49 -2.17 -0.79 10.77
CA ALA A 49 -2.35 -0.32 9.39
C ALA A 49 -1.19 0.56 8.87
N ASN A 50 -0.38 1.15 9.76
CA ASN A 50 0.86 1.85 9.40
C ASN A 50 1.98 0.91 8.91
N LYS A 51 1.83 -0.40 9.16
CA LYS A 51 2.71 -1.47 8.67
C LYS A 51 2.12 -2.21 7.46
N GLY A 52 0.95 -1.79 6.98
CA GLY A 52 0.13 -2.59 6.06
C GLY A 52 -0.38 -3.86 6.75
N VAL A 53 -1.65 -4.20 6.53
CA VAL A 53 -2.26 -5.40 7.13
C VAL A 53 -2.82 -6.25 6.00
N VAL A 54 -2.48 -7.54 6.01
CA VAL A 54 -3.13 -8.57 5.20
C VAL A 54 -4.03 -9.40 6.12
N PHE A 55 -5.27 -9.58 5.69
CA PHE A 55 -6.27 -10.35 6.40
C PHE A 55 -6.25 -11.81 5.96
N SER A 56 -6.79 -12.70 6.78
CA SER A 56 -6.99 -14.09 6.42
C SER A 56 -7.94 -14.23 5.23
N GLU A 57 -7.75 -15.28 4.44
CA GLU A 57 -8.59 -15.57 3.27
C GLU A 57 -10.08 -15.64 3.63
N ARG A 58 -10.39 -16.26 4.77
CA ARG A 58 -11.76 -16.34 5.31
C ARG A 58 -12.36 -14.95 5.54
N THR A 59 -11.61 -14.04 6.17
CA THR A 59 -12.08 -12.67 6.42
C THR A 59 -12.20 -11.91 5.11
N ALA A 60 -11.21 -12.03 4.22
CA ALA A 60 -11.22 -11.38 2.91
C ALA A 60 -12.45 -11.75 2.08
N GLN A 61 -12.79 -13.05 2.00
CA GLN A 61 -13.96 -13.50 1.25
C GLN A 61 -15.27 -12.90 1.79
N ARG A 62 -15.45 -12.88 3.11
CA ARG A 62 -16.64 -12.27 3.73
C ARG A 62 -16.73 -10.77 3.49
N VAL A 63 -15.59 -10.09 3.42
CA VAL A 63 -15.54 -8.66 3.08
C VAL A 63 -15.94 -8.46 1.62
N VAL A 64 -15.47 -9.30 0.69
CA VAL A 64 -15.89 -9.24 -0.72
C VAL A 64 -17.41 -9.38 -0.84
N ASP A 65 -18.01 -10.36 -0.15
CA ASP A 65 -19.46 -10.59 -0.20
C ASP A 65 -20.26 -9.39 0.34
N LEU A 66 -19.74 -8.69 1.37
CA LEU A 66 -20.37 -7.49 1.93
C LEU A 66 -20.26 -6.27 1.01
N LEU A 67 -19.17 -6.17 0.26
CA LEU A 67 -18.90 -5.08 -0.67
C LEU A 67 -19.49 -5.34 -2.06
N HIS A 68 -19.94 -6.55 -2.34
CA HIS A 68 -20.58 -6.89 -3.60
C HIS A 68 -21.81 -6.01 -3.83
N GLU A 69 -21.84 -5.37 -4.99
CA GLU A 69 -22.90 -4.42 -5.40
C GLU A 69 -23.15 -3.30 -4.37
N LEU A 70 -22.17 -2.95 -3.52
CA LEU A 70 -22.35 -1.98 -2.44
C LEU A 70 -22.97 -0.66 -2.92
N MET A 71 -22.56 -0.18 -4.10
CA MET A 71 -23.01 1.08 -4.68
C MET A 71 -24.48 1.08 -5.13
N THR A 72 -25.12 -0.09 -5.19
CA THR A 72 -26.55 -0.21 -5.53
C THR A 72 -27.47 0.04 -4.33
N PHE A 73 -26.94 -0.07 -3.12
CA PHE A 73 -27.73 0.09 -1.89
C PHE A 73 -27.89 1.58 -1.51
N PRO A 74 -28.94 1.94 -0.74
CA PRO A 74 -29.07 3.28 -0.16
C PRO A 74 -27.91 3.61 0.77
N ALA A 75 -27.58 4.90 0.90
CA ALA A 75 -26.41 5.37 1.65
C ALA A 75 -26.32 4.85 3.10
N MET A 76 -27.45 4.73 3.80
CA MET A 76 -27.48 4.20 5.17
C MET A 76 -27.10 2.72 5.22
N GLU A 77 -27.53 1.93 4.23
CA GLU A 77 -27.16 0.52 4.15
C GLU A 77 -25.70 0.35 3.76
N GLN A 78 -25.17 1.19 2.87
CA GLN A 78 -23.74 1.23 2.56
C GLN A 78 -22.91 1.47 3.83
N LEU A 79 -23.32 2.43 4.66
CA LEU A 79 -22.67 2.71 5.94
C LEU A 79 -22.75 1.50 6.89
N SER A 80 -23.92 0.88 7.03
CA SER A 80 -24.11 -0.30 7.88
C SER A 80 -23.20 -1.46 7.46
N ARG A 81 -23.13 -1.76 6.16
CA ARG A 81 -22.23 -2.78 5.59
C ARG A 81 -20.77 -2.43 5.83
N PHE A 82 -20.39 -1.16 5.67
CA PHE A 82 -19.03 -0.74 5.97
C PHE A 82 -18.67 -0.90 7.46
N LEU A 83 -19.58 -0.57 8.38
CA LEU A 83 -19.39 -0.85 9.81
C LEU A 83 -19.26 -2.36 10.08
N HIS A 84 -20.01 -3.20 9.36
CA HIS A 84 -19.88 -4.65 9.43
C HIS A 84 -18.48 -5.11 8.96
N VAL A 85 -17.98 -4.56 7.85
CA VAL A 85 -16.62 -4.82 7.37
C VAL A 85 -15.59 -4.47 8.44
N LEU A 86 -15.69 -3.29 9.06
CA LEU A 86 -14.80 -2.89 10.16
C LEU A 86 -14.84 -3.88 11.32
N SER A 87 -16.03 -4.35 11.71
CA SER A 87 -16.18 -5.36 12.76
C SER A 87 -15.48 -6.68 12.39
N LEU A 88 -15.62 -7.16 11.14
CA LEU A 88 -14.97 -8.39 10.69
C LEU A 88 -13.46 -8.31 10.77
N ILE A 89 -12.88 -7.26 10.20
CA ILE A 89 -11.43 -7.11 10.16
C ILE A 89 -10.83 -6.87 11.55
N ALA A 90 -11.60 -6.31 12.49
CA ALA A 90 -11.18 -6.16 13.89
C ALA A 90 -11.10 -7.50 14.64
N HIS A 91 -11.81 -8.53 14.18
CA HIS A 91 -11.88 -9.85 14.81
C HIS A 91 -11.11 -10.93 14.03
N ASP A 92 -10.31 -10.53 13.04
CA ASP A 92 -9.51 -11.48 12.26
C ASP A 92 -8.23 -11.88 13.01
N GLU A 93 -8.27 -13.03 13.68
CA GLU A 93 -7.11 -13.60 14.38
C GLU A 93 -5.98 -14.03 13.42
N GLY A 94 -6.29 -14.18 12.12
CA GLY A 94 -5.30 -14.53 11.10
C GLY A 94 -4.60 -13.34 10.44
N ALA A 95 -4.93 -12.11 10.85
CA ALA A 95 -4.35 -10.90 10.27
C ALA A 95 -2.85 -10.78 10.56
N LYS A 96 -2.07 -10.33 9.56
CA LYS A 96 -0.61 -10.15 9.65
C LYS A 96 -0.20 -8.79 9.12
N THR A 97 0.86 -8.23 9.68
CA THR A 97 1.45 -7.00 9.13
C THR A 97 2.39 -7.32 7.97
N LEU A 98 2.35 -6.53 6.90
CA LEU A 98 3.19 -6.72 5.71
C LEU A 98 4.62 -6.20 5.92
N MET A 99 4.80 -5.18 6.77
CA MET A 99 6.09 -4.60 7.12
C MET A 99 6.47 -4.92 8.57
N THR A 100 7.75 -5.19 8.81
CA THR A 100 8.30 -5.42 10.15
C THR A 100 8.32 -4.12 10.98
N HIS A 101 8.70 -3.00 10.36
CA HIS A 101 8.81 -1.68 10.98
C HIS A 101 7.67 -0.75 10.53
N SER A 102 7.22 0.12 11.43
CA SER A 102 6.21 1.13 11.10
C SER A 102 6.85 2.27 10.32
N TYR A 103 6.09 2.89 9.42
CA TYR A 103 6.51 4.10 8.71
C TYR A 103 6.97 5.23 9.66
N LEU A 104 6.43 5.25 10.89
CA LEU A 104 6.61 6.32 11.88
C LEU A 104 7.78 6.09 12.86
N SER A 105 8.44 4.93 12.78
CA SER A 105 9.50 4.53 13.73
C SER A 105 10.85 4.28 13.04
N MET A 106 11.05 4.91 11.88
CA MET A 106 12.27 4.74 11.08
C MET A 106 13.39 5.59 11.67
N SER A 107 14.60 5.02 11.74
CA SER A 107 15.82 5.80 12.01
C SER A 107 16.06 6.84 10.90
N GLU A 108 16.82 7.90 11.20
CA GLU A 108 17.19 8.92 10.19
C GLU A 108 17.82 8.29 8.94
N HIS A 109 18.66 7.27 9.13
CA HIS A 109 19.28 6.54 8.04
C HIS A 109 18.25 5.81 7.16
N GLU A 110 17.26 5.16 7.78
CA GLU A 110 16.19 4.49 7.05
C GLU A 110 15.28 5.49 6.32
N LEU A 111 15.02 6.65 6.92
CA LEU A 111 14.25 7.73 6.29
C LEU A 111 14.96 8.25 5.04
N GLN A 112 16.26 8.56 5.16
CA GLN A 112 17.10 9.01 4.04
C GLN A 112 17.21 7.95 2.94
N GLU A 113 17.35 6.68 3.31
CA GLU A 113 17.37 5.58 2.34
C GLU A 113 16.03 5.46 1.61
N ARG A 114 14.91 5.74 2.30
CA ARG A 114 13.58 5.78 1.69
C ARG A 114 13.37 6.96 0.77
N GLU A 115 13.82 8.15 1.15
CA GLU A 115 13.78 9.34 0.29
C GLU A 115 14.54 9.07 -1.01
N ARG A 116 15.70 8.41 -0.93
CA ARG A 116 16.42 7.96 -2.13
C ARG A 116 15.60 7.01 -2.99
N VAL A 117 14.91 6.03 -2.39
CA VAL A 117 14.03 5.10 -3.13
C VAL A 117 12.85 5.84 -3.78
N ALA A 118 12.27 6.83 -3.10
CA ALA A 118 11.20 7.66 -3.65
C ALA A 118 11.71 8.50 -4.82
N SER A 119 12.88 9.13 -4.69
CA SER A 119 13.53 9.89 -5.76
C SER A 119 13.87 9.02 -6.97
N VAL A 120 14.29 7.76 -6.76
CA VAL A 120 14.47 6.78 -7.85
C VAL A 120 13.17 6.57 -8.62
N ASN A 121 12.06 6.32 -7.93
CA ASN A 121 10.77 6.11 -8.61
C ASN A 121 10.32 7.36 -9.36
N ALA A 122 10.38 8.54 -8.74
CA ALA A 122 9.99 9.80 -9.37
C ALA A 122 10.83 10.10 -10.63
N TYR A 123 12.15 9.88 -10.56
CA TYR A 123 13.03 10.05 -11.70
C TYR A 123 12.68 9.07 -12.83
N LEU A 124 12.47 7.80 -12.51
CA LEU A 124 12.09 6.81 -13.52
C LEU A 124 10.72 7.12 -14.15
N GLU A 125 9.73 7.53 -13.37
CA GLU A 125 8.40 7.94 -13.87
C GLU A 125 8.47 9.17 -14.80
N GLN A 126 9.39 10.10 -14.55
CA GLN A 126 9.56 11.28 -15.42
C GLN A 126 10.35 10.97 -16.69
N HIS A 127 11.28 10.02 -16.63
CA HIS A 127 12.26 9.79 -17.69
C HIS A 127 12.13 8.44 -18.40
N PHE A 128 11.16 7.57 -18.06
CA PHE A 128 11.04 6.22 -18.64
C PHE A 128 10.96 6.20 -20.18
N ALA A 129 10.36 7.24 -20.78
CA ALA A 129 10.22 7.38 -22.24
C ALA A 129 11.54 7.75 -22.95
N THR A 130 12.56 8.15 -22.20
CA THR A 130 13.88 8.54 -22.74
C THR A 130 14.93 7.45 -22.51
N LYS A 131 16.12 7.61 -23.12
CA LYS A 131 17.27 6.74 -22.82
C LYS A 131 17.86 7.14 -21.46
N VAL A 132 17.48 6.40 -20.43
CA VAL A 132 18.03 6.54 -19.07
C VAL A 132 19.02 5.42 -18.80
N THR A 133 20.22 5.77 -18.34
CA THR A 133 21.25 4.82 -17.94
C THR A 133 21.40 4.74 -16.42
N LEU A 134 22.09 3.70 -15.93
CA LEU A 134 22.41 3.58 -14.51
C LEU A 134 23.29 4.75 -14.02
N ALA A 135 24.19 5.24 -14.88
CA ALA A 135 25.05 6.38 -14.61
C ALA A 135 24.25 7.68 -14.44
N ASP A 136 23.21 7.90 -15.25
CA ASP A 136 22.34 9.09 -15.12
C ASP A 136 21.63 9.10 -13.77
N LEU A 137 21.13 7.93 -13.34
CA LEU A 137 20.48 7.79 -12.04
C LEU A 137 21.48 7.94 -10.87
N ALA A 138 22.70 7.43 -11.04
CA ALA A 138 23.77 7.58 -10.05
C ALA A 138 24.14 9.07 -9.87
N ASN A 139 24.27 9.82 -10.97
CA ASN A 139 24.51 11.25 -10.95
C ASN A 139 23.36 12.02 -10.29
N TYR A 140 22.10 11.69 -10.63
CA TYR A 140 20.92 12.32 -10.04
C TYR A 140 20.85 12.15 -8.51
N LEU A 141 21.23 10.98 -8.01
CA LEU A 141 21.22 10.68 -6.58
C LEU A 141 22.52 11.10 -5.85
N SER A 142 23.52 11.61 -6.58
CA SER A 142 24.88 11.84 -6.08
C SER A 142 25.47 10.59 -5.40
N LEU A 143 25.30 9.43 -6.03
CA LEU A 143 25.78 8.12 -5.58
C LEU A 143 26.70 7.49 -6.63
N SER A 144 27.51 6.50 -6.22
CA SER A 144 28.20 5.63 -7.18
C SER A 144 27.22 4.63 -7.82
N GLU A 145 27.53 4.16 -9.03
CA GLU A 145 26.74 3.10 -9.69
C GLU A 145 26.63 1.82 -8.84
N SER A 146 27.68 1.50 -8.06
CA SER A 146 27.69 0.38 -7.12
C SER A 146 26.68 0.57 -5.97
N ALA A 147 26.55 1.79 -5.44
CA ALA A 147 25.58 2.12 -4.41
C ALA A 147 24.14 2.06 -4.96
N VAL A 148 23.92 2.53 -6.20
CA VAL A 148 22.63 2.40 -6.88
C VAL A 148 22.28 0.93 -7.10
N THR A 149 23.23 0.11 -7.56
CA THR A 149 23.01 -1.33 -7.76
C THR A 149 22.61 -2.02 -6.46
N ARG A 150 23.28 -1.71 -5.34
CA ARG A 150 22.93 -2.23 -4.01
C ARG A 150 21.52 -1.78 -3.59
N LEU A 151 21.15 -0.53 -3.86
CA LEU A 151 19.83 0.02 -3.57
C LEU A 151 18.73 -0.75 -4.35
N PHE A 152 18.96 -1.05 -5.63
CA PHE A 152 18.05 -1.85 -6.46
C PHE A 152 17.88 -3.28 -5.93
N GLN A 153 18.99 -3.95 -5.62
CA GLN A 153 18.93 -5.30 -5.03
C GLN A 153 18.24 -5.32 -3.65
N LYS A 154 18.44 -4.28 -2.83
CA LYS A 154 17.86 -4.19 -1.49
C LYS A 154 16.35 -3.95 -1.54
N HIS A 155 15.90 -2.95 -2.30
CA HIS A 155 14.53 -2.43 -2.24
C HIS A 155 13.62 -2.87 -3.39
N PHE A 156 14.17 -3.03 -4.59
CA PHE A 156 13.40 -3.36 -5.78
C PHE A 156 13.45 -4.85 -6.12
N LYS A 157 14.43 -5.59 -5.57
CA LYS A 157 14.66 -7.03 -5.82
C LYS A 157 14.81 -7.37 -7.30
N GLU A 158 15.17 -6.37 -8.11
CA GLU A 158 15.37 -6.51 -9.56
C GLU A 158 16.43 -5.50 -10.06
N PRO A 159 17.09 -5.76 -11.20
CA PRO A 159 18.03 -4.83 -11.81
C PRO A 159 17.33 -3.56 -12.34
N PHE A 160 18.09 -2.46 -12.40
CA PHE A 160 17.64 -1.18 -12.97
C PHE A 160 16.99 -1.34 -14.37
N SER A 161 17.63 -2.09 -15.27
CA SER A 161 17.13 -2.30 -16.63
C SER A 161 15.77 -3.02 -16.65
N GLN A 162 15.58 -3.99 -15.75
CA GLN A 162 14.32 -4.73 -15.62
C GLN A 162 13.20 -3.82 -15.09
N ARG A 163 13.51 -2.99 -14.08
CA ARG A 163 12.56 -1.99 -13.54
C ARG A 163 12.13 -0.99 -14.62
N LEU A 164 13.08 -0.44 -15.37
CA LEU A 164 12.82 0.50 -16.47
C LEU A 164 11.96 -0.13 -17.58
N MET A 165 12.23 -1.39 -17.91
CA MET A 165 11.43 -2.14 -18.88
C MET A 165 9.98 -2.32 -18.40
N LYS A 166 9.79 -2.73 -17.14
CA LYS A 166 8.45 -2.89 -16.55
C LYS A 166 7.65 -1.59 -16.57
N LEU A 167 8.29 -0.46 -16.25
CA LEU A 167 7.65 0.85 -16.32
C LEU A 167 7.20 1.21 -17.73
N ARG A 168 8.04 0.92 -18.74
CA ARG A 168 7.68 1.13 -20.16
C ARG A 168 6.51 0.26 -20.61
N ILE A 169 6.45 -1.00 -20.16
CA ILE A 169 5.34 -1.91 -20.48
C ILE A 169 4.05 -1.45 -19.80
N ASN A 170 4.11 -1.04 -18.54
CA ASN A 170 2.92 -0.61 -17.79
C ASN A 170 2.31 0.71 -18.30
N HIS A 171 3.10 1.55 -18.97
CA HIS A 171 2.64 2.80 -19.57
C HIS A 171 2.27 2.69 -21.07
N ALA A 172 2.47 1.52 -21.69
CA ALA A 172 2.10 1.23 -23.06
C ALA A 172 0.71 0.58 -23.13
#